data_AF-A0A7V9ANW8-F1
#
_entry.id   AF-A0A7V9ANW8-F1
#
_cell.length_a   1.000
_cell.length_b   1.000
_cell.length_c   1.000
_cell.angle_alpha   90.00
_cell.angle_beta   90.00
_cell.angle_gamma   90.00
#
_symmetry.space_group_name_H-M   'P 1'
#
loop_
_entity.id
_entity.type
_entity.pdbx_description
1 polymer ?
#
loop_
_entity_poly.entity_id
_entity_poly.type
_entity_poly.pdbx_seq_one_letter_code
_entity_poly.pdbx_strand_id
1 'polypeptide(L)'
;MRKSIIIFFTTFILLSGLLSCKKLVKALFPGMDVNSPEVQITVPPIVIVSATEQSFGSYTYHFNLDSTIRANTNNGFNVNDVGSIKVKQISINITNADQLNNLANFESARVTLQSNTNTTPVEIISQTLPDTYASTFTATPANGPELLSYSKGSDITYTIYGKMRRVTNKSLNVVVSVILRLN
;
A
#
# COMPACT_ATOMS: atom_id res chain seq x y z
N MET A 1 54.42 -14.12 -27.73
CA MET A 1 53.87 -12.85 -27.17
C MET A 1 52.48 -12.50 -27.68
N ARG A 2 52.18 -12.52 -28.99
CA ARG A 2 50.83 -12.17 -29.53
C ARG A 2 49.67 -13.05 -29.02
N LYS A 3 49.89 -14.35 -28.77
CA LYS A 3 48.85 -15.28 -28.27
C LYS A 3 48.47 -15.06 -26.80
N SER A 4 49.40 -14.56 -25.98
CA SER A 4 49.16 -14.31 -24.55
C SER A 4 48.32 -13.05 -24.29
N ILE A 5 48.35 -12.08 -25.23
CA ILE A 5 47.56 -10.83 -25.15
C ILE A 5 46.08 -11.09 -25.47
N ILE A 6 45.80 -12.04 -26.38
CA ILE A 6 44.42 -12.36 -26.80
C ILE A 6 43.65 -13.05 -25.67
N ILE A 7 44.30 -13.96 -24.93
CA ILE A 7 43.69 -14.67 -23.80
C ILE A 7 43.33 -13.69 -22.68
N PHE A 8 44.19 -12.70 -22.40
CA PHE A 8 43.95 -11.69 -21.36
C PHE A 8 42.75 -10.77 -21.70
N PHE A 9 42.51 -10.49 -22.98
CA PHE A 9 41.38 -9.66 -23.42
C PHE A 9 40.03 -10.39 -23.35
N THR A 10 39.98 -11.69 -23.64
CA THR A 10 38.75 -12.50 -23.51
C THR A 10 38.29 -12.71 -22.06
N THR A 11 39.21 -12.82 -21.11
CA THR A 11 38.85 -12.96 -19.69
C THR A 11 38.36 -11.64 -19.08
N PHE A 12 38.85 -10.50 -19.58
CA PHE A 12 38.41 -9.17 -19.14
C PHE A 12 36.99 -8.82 -19.61
N ILE A 13 36.59 -9.28 -20.80
CA ILE A 13 35.24 -9.12 -21.34
C ILE A 13 34.23 -9.96 -20.52
N LEU A 14 34.60 -11.17 -20.08
CA LEU A 14 33.77 -11.98 -19.18
C LEU A 14 33.61 -11.37 -17.77
N LEU A 15 34.62 -10.65 -17.26
CA LEU A 15 34.51 -9.92 -15.98
C LEU A 15 33.66 -8.65 -16.09
N SER A 16 33.61 -8.00 -17.25
CA SER A 16 32.82 -6.78 -17.44
C SER A 16 31.29 -7.01 -17.40
N GLY A 17 30.84 -8.27 -17.52
CA GLY A 17 29.45 -8.68 -17.29
C GLY A 17 29.02 -8.67 -15.81
N LEU A 18 29.97 -8.64 -14.86
CA LEU A 18 29.69 -8.59 -13.42
C LEU A 18 29.24 -7.18 -12.95
N LEU A 19 29.36 -6.15 -13.79
CA LEU A 19 28.74 -4.85 -13.54
C LEU A 19 27.19 -4.93 -13.52
N SER A 20 26.62 -6.06 -13.94
CA SER A 20 25.19 -6.35 -13.86
C SER A 20 24.72 -6.97 -12.54
N CYS A 21 25.58 -7.16 -11.52
CA CYS A 21 25.18 -7.74 -10.23
C CYS A 21 23.95 -7.04 -9.62
N LYS A 22 23.81 -5.71 -9.77
CA LYS A 22 22.61 -4.99 -9.29
C LYS A 22 21.32 -5.40 -10.01
N LYS A 23 21.36 -5.62 -11.33
CA LYS A 23 20.19 -6.10 -12.09
C LYS A 23 19.88 -7.55 -11.78
N LEU A 24 20.91 -8.36 -11.54
CA LEU A 24 20.77 -9.77 -11.17
C LEU A 24 20.15 -9.92 -9.78
N VAL A 25 20.60 -9.13 -8.81
CA VAL A 25 20.03 -9.08 -7.44
C VAL A 25 18.57 -8.65 -7.48
N LYS A 26 18.23 -7.62 -8.25
CA LYS A 26 16.82 -7.21 -8.46
C LYS A 26 15.97 -8.33 -9.06
N ALA A 27 16.50 -9.12 -9.99
CA ALA A 27 15.80 -10.27 -10.58
C ALA A 27 15.66 -11.47 -9.63
N LEU A 28 16.46 -11.51 -8.56
CA LEU A 28 16.45 -12.59 -7.56
C LEU A 28 15.63 -12.24 -6.31
N PHE A 29 15.06 -11.03 -6.23
CA PHE A 29 14.17 -10.68 -5.12
C PHE A 29 12.93 -11.61 -5.16
N PRO A 30 12.69 -12.43 -4.13
CA PRO A 30 11.64 -13.45 -4.17
C PRO A 30 10.22 -12.86 -4.07
N GLY A 31 10.12 -11.55 -3.90
CA GLY A 31 8.89 -10.86 -3.51
C GLY A 31 8.53 -11.14 -2.05
N MET A 32 7.85 -10.19 -1.42
CA MET A 32 7.37 -10.36 -0.05
C MET A 32 6.11 -9.54 0.19
N ASP A 33 5.36 -9.93 1.20
CA ASP A 33 4.21 -9.18 1.66
C ASP A 33 4.58 -8.39 2.91
N VAL A 34 4.17 -7.13 2.97
CA VAL A 34 4.43 -6.25 4.10
C VAL A 34 3.13 -5.65 4.58
N ASN A 35 2.87 -5.78 5.87
CA ASN A 35 1.75 -5.12 6.53
C ASN A 35 2.10 -3.64 6.74
N SER A 36 1.27 -2.77 6.20
CA SER A 36 1.27 -1.36 6.60
C SER A 36 0.69 -1.24 8.01
N PRO A 37 1.19 -0.30 8.84
CA PRO A 37 0.50 0.15 10.04
C PRO A 37 -0.97 0.43 9.77
N GLU A 38 -1.82 0.04 10.71
CA GLU A 38 -3.27 0.24 10.62
C GLU A 38 -3.63 1.70 10.82
N VAL A 39 -4.61 2.15 10.04
CA VAL A 39 -5.18 3.49 10.14
C VAL A 39 -6.43 3.41 10.99
N GLN A 40 -6.48 4.17 12.07
CA GLN A 40 -7.66 4.24 12.94
C GLN A 40 -8.28 5.64 12.84
N ILE A 41 -9.55 5.71 12.43
CA ILE A 41 -10.30 6.97 12.30
C ILE A 41 -11.66 6.81 12.98
N THR A 42 -12.08 7.87 13.68
CA THR A 42 -13.43 7.97 14.24
C THR A 42 -14.29 8.80 13.31
N VAL A 43 -15.26 8.16 12.65
CA VAL A 43 -16.29 8.86 11.86
C VAL A 43 -17.37 9.36 12.82
N PRO A 44 -17.68 10.67 12.87
CA PRO A 44 -18.74 11.18 13.74
C PRO A 44 -20.13 10.68 13.30
N PRO A 45 -21.17 10.78 14.14
CA PRO A 45 -22.53 10.44 13.74
C PRO A 45 -22.96 11.30 12.55
N ILE A 46 -23.48 10.65 11.50
CA ILE A 46 -23.95 11.33 10.30
C ILE A 46 -25.47 11.37 10.32
N VAL A 47 -26.03 12.51 10.70
CA VAL A 47 -27.50 12.69 10.82
C VAL A 47 -28.18 13.13 9.53
N ILE A 48 -27.41 13.52 8.50
CA ILE A 48 -27.90 13.93 7.18
C ILE A 48 -26.97 13.32 6.12
N VAL A 49 -27.54 12.66 5.11
CA VAL A 49 -26.80 12.07 4.00
C VAL A 49 -26.52 13.12 2.93
N SER A 50 -25.24 13.32 2.56
CA SER A 50 -24.83 14.15 1.42
C SER A 50 -24.97 13.37 0.10
N ALA A 51 -25.29 14.06 -0.99
CA ALA A 51 -25.26 13.49 -2.34
C ALA A 51 -23.84 13.19 -2.84
N THR A 52 -22.82 13.81 -2.23
CA THR A 52 -21.43 13.68 -2.63
C THR A 52 -20.61 12.89 -1.60
N GLU A 53 -19.51 12.32 -2.07
CA GLU A 53 -18.49 11.73 -1.20
C GLU A 53 -17.89 12.78 -0.25
N GLN A 54 -17.54 12.35 0.97
CA GLN A 54 -16.94 13.17 2.01
C GLN A 54 -15.62 12.56 2.50
N SER A 55 -14.67 13.40 2.90
CA SER A 55 -13.48 12.94 3.61
C SER A 55 -13.82 12.68 5.08
N PHE A 56 -13.46 11.51 5.58
CA PHE A 56 -13.62 11.15 6.99
C PHE A 56 -12.36 11.41 7.81
N GLY A 57 -11.26 11.74 7.15
CA GLY A 57 -10.00 12.10 7.80
C GLY A 57 -8.78 11.50 7.11
N SER A 58 -7.63 11.91 7.60
CA SER A 58 -6.33 11.42 7.16
C SER A 58 -5.49 10.96 8.34
N TYR A 59 -4.66 9.96 8.11
CA TYR A 59 -3.71 9.46 9.09
C TYR A 59 -2.33 9.36 8.45
N THR A 60 -1.35 9.97 9.11
CA THR A 60 0.06 9.92 8.70
C THR A 60 0.83 9.06 9.68
N TYR A 61 1.59 8.12 9.16
CA TYR A 61 2.49 7.28 9.96
C TYR A 61 3.88 7.27 9.35
N HIS A 62 4.85 7.05 10.22
CA HIS A 62 6.23 6.87 9.83
C HIS A 62 6.48 5.39 9.48
N PHE A 63 7.03 5.13 8.31
CA PHE A 63 7.30 3.78 7.83
C PHE A 63 8.60 3.71 7.03
N ASN A 64 9.52 2.88 7.53
CA ASN A 64 10.78 2.63 6.88
C ASN A 64 10.76 1.26 6.19
N LEU A 65 10.41 1.26 4.91
CA LEU A 65 10.34 0.04 4.12
C LEU A 65 11.70 -0.67 3.99
N ASP A 66 12.80 0.09 3.91
CA ASP A 66 14.15 -0.48 3.79
C ASP A 66 14.50 -1.35 5.01
N SER A 67 14.20 -0.85 6.21
CA SER A 67 14.37 -1.58 7.46
C SER A 67 13.52 -2.87 7.47
N THR A 68 12.26 -2.77 7.04
CA THR A 68 11.37 -3.94 6.95
C THR A 68 11.91 -5.00 5.98
N ILE A 69 12.38 -4.61 4.80
CA ILE A 69 12.95 -5.55 3.82
C ILE A 69 14.21 -6.21 4.39
N ARG A 70 15.14 -5.43 4.93
CA ARG A 70 16.40 -5.97 5.49
C ARG A 70 16.13 -6.96 6.62
N ALA A 71 15.21 -6.63 7.52
CA ALA A 71 14.85 -7.50 8.63
C ALA A 71 14.26 -8.85 8.15
N ASN A 72 13.44 -8.83 7.09
CA ASN A 72 12.81 -10.04 6.56
C ASN A 72 13.69 -10.84 5.59
N THR A 73 14.81 -10.25 5.14
CA THR A 73 15.71 -10.86 4.16
C THR A 73 17.12 -11.12 4.71
N ASN A 74 17.29 -11.05 6.04
CA ASN A 74 18.58 -11.19 6.71
C ASN A 74 19.66 -10.25 6.12
N ASN A 75 19.28 -9.01 5.82
CA ASN A 75 20.10 -7.98 5.15
C ASN A 75 20.54 -8.32 3.72
N GLY A 76 19.98 -9.36 3.10
CA GLY A 76 20.29 -9.76 1.72
C GLY A 76 19.72 -8.82 0.66
N PHE A 77 18.61 -8.14 0.96
CA PHE A 77 17.95 -7.18 0.07
C PHE A 77 17.61 -5.88 0.78
N ASN A 78 17.35 -4.84 0.00
CA ASN A 78 16.99 -3.50 0.44
C ASN A 78 15.92 -2.88 -0.50
N VAL A 79 15.44 -1.68 -0.20
CA VAL A 79 14.34 -1.04 -0.97
C VAL A 79 14.70 -0.81 -2.45
N ASN A 80 15.98 -0.67 -2.80
CA ASN A 80 16.42 -0.50 -4.19
C ASN A 80 16.37 -1.79 -5.01
N ASP A 81 16.30 -2.94 -4.34
CA ASP A 81 16.19 -4.26 -4.99
C ASP A 81 14.73 -4.59 -5.35
N VAL A 82 13.76 -3.81 -4.86
CA VAL A 82 12.34 -3.95 -5.19
C VAL A 82 12.04 -3.37 -6.57
N GLY A 83 11.34 -4.12 -7.40
CA GLY A 83 10.92 -3.72 -8.74
C GLY A 83 9.58 -3.01 -8.79
N SER A 84 8.61 -3.47 -7.99
CA SER A 84 7.24 -2.97 -7.96
C SER A 84 6.66 -3.13 -6.57
N ILE A 85 5.84 -2.16 -6.15
CA ILE A 85 5.04 -2.23 -4.93
C ILE A 85 3.60 -1.98 -5.31
N LYS A 86 2.72 -2.91 -4.97
CA LYS A 86 1.29 -2.76 -5.18
C LYS A 86 0.53 -3.14 -3.94
N VAL A 87 -0.69 -2.63 -3.81
CA VAL A 87 -1.60 -3.13 -2.78
C VAL A 87 -2.01 -4.55 -3.13
N LYS A 88 -1.76 -5.47 -2.21
CA LYS A 88 -2.26 -6.84 -2.27
C LYS A 88 -3.69 -6.92 -1.74
N GLN A 89 -3.96 -6.26 -0.63
CA GLN A 89 -5.24 -6.34 0.06
C GLN A 89 -5.48 -5.09 0.89
N ILE A 90 -6.73 -4.64 0.95
CA ILE A 90 -7.20 -3.65 1.91
C ILE A 90 -8.39 -4.24 2.65
N SER A 91 -8.42 -4.03 3.96
CA SER A 91 -9.55 -4.35 4.83
C SER A 91 -10.03 -3.06 5.50
N ILE A 92 -11.33 -2.83 5.51
CA ILE A 92 -12.02 -1.77 6.25
C ILE A 92 -12.88 -2.45 7.29
N ASN A 93 -12.70 -2.13 8.57
CA ASN A 93 -13.44 -2.71 9.69
C ASN A 93 -14.03 -1.61 10.57
N ILE A 94 -15.33 -1.69 10.86
CA ILE A 94 -15.99 -0.89 11.88
C ILE A 94 -16.02 -1.71 13.18
N THR A 95 -15.12 -1.40 14.10
CA THR A 95 -14.89 -2.22 15.31
C THR A 95 -16.04 -2.13 16.33
N ASN A 96 -16.86 -1.08 16.24
CA ASN A 96 -18.02 -0.87 17.08
C ASN A 96 -19.35 -0.98 16.30
N ALA A 97 -19.38 -1.78 15.22
CA ALA A 97 -20.56 -1.94 14.38
C ALA A 97 -21.76 -2.55 15.12
N ASP A 98 -22.97 -2.17 14.71
CA ASP A 98 -24.22 -2.77 15.16
C ASP A 98 -25.26 -2.82 14.02
N GLN A 99 -26.46 -3.30 14.33
CA GLN A 99 -27.56 -3.47 13.37
C GLN A 99 -27.93 -2.18 12.62
N LEU A 100 -27.75 -1.00 13.23
CA LEU A 100 -28.10 0.30 12.65
C LEU A 100 -26.88 1.07 12.11
N ASN A 101 -25.68 0.73 12.58
CA ASN A 101 -24.43 1.44 12.27
C ASN A 101 -23.33 0.44 11.88
N ASN A 102 -23.18 0.22 10.58
CA ASN A 102 -22.27 -0.74 9.97
C ASN A 102 -21.92 -0.31 8.54
N LEU A 103 -21.23 -1.15 7.76
CA LEU A 103 -20.80 -0.78 6.41
C LEU A 103 -21.95 -0.56 5.43
N ALA A 104 -23.15 -1.11 5.68
CA ALA A 104 -24.33 -0.85 4.84
C ALA A 104 -24.80 0.62 4.91
N ASN A 105 -24.36 1.38 5.93
CA ASN A 105 -24.63 2.82 6.00
C ASN A 105 -23.83 3.60 4.95
N PHE A 106 -22.82 3.01 4.33
CA PHE A 106 -21.97 3.61 3.32
C PHE A 106 -22.32 3.03 1.93
N GLU A 107 -22.45 3.91 0.94
CA GLU A 107 -22.64 3.52 -0.46
C GLU A 107 -21.32 3.08 -1.08
N SER A 108 -20.27 3.86 -0.83
CA SER A 108 -18.93 3.61 -1.35
C SER A 108 -17.87 4.07 -0.35
N ALA A 109 -16.69 3.48 -0.47
CA ALA A 109 -15.49 3.89 0.25
C ALA A 109 -14.33 4.02 -0.73
N ARG A 110 -13.50 5.04 -0.51
CA ARG A 110 -12.30 5.29 -1.30
C ARG A 110 -11.16 5.64 -0.37
N VAL A 111 -9.99 5.07 -0.62
CA VAL A 111 -8.77 5.40 0.15
C VAL A 111 -7.72 5.88 -0.83
N THR A 112 -7.08 6.99 -0.48
CA THR A 112 -5.92 7.51 -1.20
C THR A 112 -4.67 7.42 -0.35
N LEU A 113 -3.53 7.27 -1.00
CA LEU A 113 -2.20 7.28 -0.40
C LEU A 113 -1.38 8.43 -0.99
N GLN A 114 -0.62 9.12 -0.15
CA GLN A 114 0.48 9.98 -0.57
C GLN A 114 1.66 9.78 0.37
N SER A 115 2.83 10.29 0.01
CA SER A 115 3.99 10.32 0.90
C SER A 115 4.62 11.71 0.96
N ASN A 116 5.54 11.90 1.90
CA ASN A 116 6.33 13.13 1.99
C ASN A 116 7.25 13.37 0.77
N THR A 117 7.57 12.33 -0.01
CA THR A 117 8.40 12.42 -1.22
C THR A 117 7.58 12.39 -2.51
N ASN A 118 6.37 11.83 -2.49
CA ASN A 118 5.40 11.89 -3.57
C ASN A 118 4.04 12.36 -3.02
N THR A 119 3.82 13.66 -3.10
CA THR A 119 2.68 14.34 -2.50
C THR A 119 1.41 14.30 -3.36
N THR A 120 1.47 13.71 -4.56
CA THR A 120 0.27 13.56 -5.41
C THR A 120 -0.53 12.36 -4.92
N PRO A 121 -1.74 12.55 -4.36
CA PRO A 121 -2.54 11.43 -3.85
C PRO A 121 -2.87 10.44 -4.97
N VAL A 122 -2.65 9.16 -4.69
CA VAL A 122 -3.05 8.07 -5.57
C VAL A 122 -4.17 7.26 -4.94
N GLU A 123 -5.17 6.90 -5.73
CA GLU A 123 -6.24 6.01 -5.28
C GLU A 123 -5.71 4.58 -5.18
N ILE A 124 -5.79 4.00 -3.99
CA ILE A 124 -5.40 2.61 -3.75
C ILE A 124 -6.60 1.66 -3.70
N ILE A 125 -7.80 2.22 -3.47
CA ILE A 125 -9.08 1.54 -3.58
C ILE A 125 -10.20 2.55 -3.76
N SER A 126 -11.16 2.21 -4.61
CA SER A 126 -12.48 2.82 -4.69
C SER A 126 -13.48 1.71 -4.96
N GLN A 127 -14.41 1.50 -4.02
CA GLN A 127 -15.35 0.38 -4.09
C GLN A 127 -16.74 0.78 -3.62
N THR A 128 -17.73 0.18 -4.26
CA THR A 128 -19.11 0.18 -3.75
C THR A 128 -19.22 -0.84 -2.63
N LEU A 129 -19.84 -0.45 -1.52
CA LEU A 129 -20.04 -1.32 -0.36
C LEU A 129 -21.41 -2.02 -0.46
N PRO A 130 -21.49 -3.31 -0.06
CA PRO A 130 -22.73 -4.08 -0.16
C PRO A 130 -23.83 -3.46 0.71
N ASP A 131 -25.07 -3.57 0.24
CA ASP A 131 -26.25 -3.08 0.98
C ASP A 131 -26.81 -4.10 1.96
N THR A 132 -25.92 -4.70 2.73
CA THR A 132 -26.22 -5.74 3.72
C THR A 132 -25.33 -5.52 4.93
N TYR A 133 -25.82 -5.90 6.12
CA TYR A 133 -25.03 -5.80 7.34
C TYR A 133 -23.63 -6.41 7.15
N ALA A 134 -22.61 -5.60 7.39
CA ALA A 134 -21.22 -6.02 7.43
C ALA A 134 -20.44 -5.10 8.36
N SER A 135 -19.64 -5.67 9.25
CA SER A 135 -18.66 -4.91 10.04
C SER A 135 -17.33 -4.77 9.31
N THR A 136 -17.01 -5.70 8.40
CA THR A 136 -15.74 -5.74 7.68
C THR A 136 -15.97 -5.88 6.18
N PHE A 137 -15.15 -5.18 5.39
CA PHE A 137 -15.05 -5.32 3.95
C PHE A 137 -13.59 -5.49 3.56
N THR A 138 -13.32 -6.52 2.75
CA THR A 138 -11.97 -6.81 2.25
C THR A 138 -11.99 -6.79 0.73
N ALA A 139 -10.99 -6.16 0.13
CA ALA A 139 -10.82 -6.12 -1.30
C ALA A 139 -9.36 -6.32 -1.70
N THR A 140 -9.17 -6.96 -2.85
CA THR A 140 -7.90 -7.13 -3.53
C THR A 140 -7.96 -6.26 -4.79
N PRO A 141 -7.24 -5.12 -4.84
CA PRO A 141 -7.24 -4.27 -6.02
C PRO A 141 -6.60 -5.01 -7.20
N ALA A 142 -7.40 -5.43 -8.19
CA ALA A 142 -6.90 -6.18 -9.34
C ALA A 142 -5.86 -5.40 -10.16
N ASN A 143 -6.01 -4.07 -10.23
CA ASN A 143 -5.10 -3.14 -10.91
C ASN A 143 -4.76 -1.95 -9.99
N GLY A 144 -4.20 -2.24 -8.81
CA GLY A 144 -3.72 -1.19 -7.91
C GLY A 144 -2.58 -0.36 -8.54
N PRO A 145 -2.44 0.92 -8.14
CA PRO A 145 -1.36 1.78 -8.63
C PRO A 145 0.01 1.24 -8.24
N GLU A 146 1.04 1.66 -8.98
CA GLU A 146 2.43 1.44 -8.58
C GLU A 146 2.79 2.39 -7.43
N LEU A 147 3.21 1.82 -6.30
CA LEU A 147 3.47 2.52 -5.04
C LEU A 147 4.96 2.70 -4.73
N LEU A 148 5.87 2.13 -5.52
CA LEU A 148 7.31 2.20 -5.24
C LEU A 148 7.83 3.63 -5.07
N SER A 149 7.32 4.59 -5.84
CA SER A 149 7.70 6.00 -5.72
C SER A 149 7.28 6.62 -4.39
N TYR A 150 6.15 6.17 -3.83
CA TYR A 150 5.62 6.63 -2.56
C TYR A 150 6.37 6.00 -1.38
N SER A 151 6.70 4.72 -1.47
CA SER A 151 7.38 3.96 -0.42
C SER A 151 8.86 4.30 -0.22
N LYS A 152 9.42 5.20 -1.03
CA LYS A 152 10.74 5.81 -0.80
C LYS A 152 10.70 6.94 0.23
N GLY A 153 9.52 7.48 0.49
CA GLY A 153 9.29 8.42 1.58
C GLY A 153 9.33 7.73 2.94
N SER A 154 9.51 8.53 3.99
CA SER A 154 9.49 8.05 5.37
C SER A 154 8.12 8.20 6.03
N ASP A 155 7.30 9.11 5.51
CA ASP A 155 5.96 9.38 6.03
C ASP A 155 4.94 9.10 4.95
N ILE A 156 3.98 8.23 5.27
CA ILE A 156 2.88 7.84 4.39
C ILE A 156 1.60 8.37 5.01
N THR A 157 0.79 9.05 4.19
CA THR A 157 -0.51 9.57 4.58
C THR A 157 -1.60 8.82 3.83
N TYR A 158 -2.49 8.15 4.56
CA TYR A 158 -3.76 7.67 4.02
C TYR A 158 -4.83 8.70 4.25
N THR A 159 -5.71 8.90 3.26
CA THR A 159 -6.95 9.67 3.43
C THR A 159 -8.13 8.77 3.07
N ILE A 160 -9.11 8.72 3.95
CA ILE A 160 -10.31 7.89 3.78
C ILE A 160 -11.47 8.80 3.38
N TYR A 161 -12.15 8.41 2.32
CA TYR A 161 -13.36 9.02 1.83
C TYR A 161 -14.48 8.00 1.84
N GLY A 162 -15.71 8.48 1.95
CA GLY A 162 -16.87 7.65 1.67
C GLY A 162 -18.11 8.46 1.37
N LYS A 163 -19.01 7.82 0.65
CA LYS A 163 -20.34 8.34 0.35
C LYS A 163 -21.33 7.62 1.24
N MET A 164 -22.13 8.35 1.98
CA MET A 164 -23.13 7.76 2.87
C MET A 164 -24.36 7.30 2.08
N ARG A 165 -24.88 6.13 2.41
CA ARG A 165 -26.18 5.61 1.94
C ARG A 165 -27.28 5.89 2.95
N ARG A 166 -26.97 5.80 4.25
CA ARG A 166 -27.90 6.00 5.36
C ARG A 166 -27.24 6.77 6.49
N VAL A 167 -28.06 7.42 7.30
CA VAL A 167 -27.61 8.08 8.53
C VAL A 167 -27.00 7.08 9.51
N THR A 168 -26.14 7.57 10.41
CA THR A 168 -25.65 6.85 11.59
C THR A 168 -26.04 7.64 12.84
N ASN A 169 -26.39 6.92 13.92
CA ASN A 169 -26.83 7.54 15.17
C ASN A 169 -25.73 7.57 16.24
N LYS A 170 -24.55 7.02 15.94
CA LYS A 170 -23.36 7.03 16.79
C LYS A 170 -22.08 7.15 15.97
N SER A 171 -20.99 7.49 16.64
CA SER A 171 -19.66 7.49 16.02
C SER A 171 -19.22 6.08 15.66
N LEU A 172 -18.51 5.95 14.55
CA LEU A 172 -17.98 4.68 14.06
C LEU A 172 -16.46 4.66 14.14
N ASN A 173 -15.91 3.62 14.76
CA ASN A 173 -14.48 3.39 14.87
C ASN A 173 -14.03 2.54 13.68
N VAL A 174 -13.46 3.21 12.69
CA VAL A 174 -13.01 2.59 11.44
C VAL A 174 -11.52 2.27 11.55
N VAL A 175 -11.18 1.02 11.28
CA VAL A 175 -9.80 0.53 11.14
C VAL A 175 -9.58 0.12 9.69
N VAL A 176 -8.55 0.67 9.06
CA VAL A 176 -8.12 0.28 7.72
C VAL A 176 -6.75 -0.40 7.79
N SER A 177 -6.69 -1.63 7.31
CA SER A 177 -5.46 -2.43 7.26
C SER A 177 -5.08 -2.66 5.80
N VAL A 178 -3.82 -2.40 5.45
CA VAL A 178 -3.31 -2.51 4.07
C VAL A 178 -2.14 -3.48 4.03
N ILE A 179 -2.20 -4.45 3.12
CA ILE A 179 -1.09 -5.36 2.81
C ILE A 179 -0.50 -4.94 1.47
N LEU A 180 0.79 -4.67 1.46
CA LEU A 180 1.57 -4.37 0.27
C LEU A 180 2.26 -5.63 -0.24
N ARG A 181 2.23 -5.85 -1.55
CA ARG A 181 3.06 -6.84 -2.24
C ARG A 181 4.25 -6.12 -2.85
N LEU A 182 5.45 -6.55 -2.47
CA LEU A 182 6.71 -6.18 -3.09
C LEU A 182 7.08 -7.27 -4.09
N ASN A 183 7.44 -6.91 -5.31
CA ASN A 183 7.97 -7.81 -6.35
C ASN A 183 9.24 -7.24 -6.96
#